data_AF-A0AAW3T8D3-F1
#
_entry.id   AF-A0AAW3T8D3-F1
#
_cell.length_a   1.000
_cell.length_b   1.000
_cell.length_c   1.000
_cell.angle_alpha   90.00
_cell.angle_beta   90.00
_cell.angle_gamma   90.00
#
_symmetry.space_group_name_H-M   'P 1'
#
loop_
_entity.id
_entity.type
_entity.pdbx_description
1 polymer ?
#
loop_
_entity_poly.entity_id
_entity_poly.type
_entity_poly.pdbx_seq_one_letter_code
_entity_poly.pdbx_strand_id
1 'polypeptide(L)'
;MYRFRWRQVLAAAAVTATAALATMTGYSAATAAQPQQQLVWSGTNLWQNVGSESKSIAKCDRDMVMVGRSHDGDENGPSAVRCTFLRTSSGRGGPIVRTSGTTKSEWIKESSGRAFTCPTNSVMSLRLHVNDENGDTQYRCQSLELFRGDDEKEHPVITSDVVWSGSVKEANSSYTCPENKVLVGREHTGDENGSTRYQCAALQVAATGGASR
;
A
#
# COMPACT_ATOMS: atom_id res chain seq x y z
N MET A 1 -49.58 77.04 -48.99
CA MET A 1 -48.42 77.80 -48.49
C MET A 1 -47.21 76.86 -48.40
N TYR A 2 -46.09 77.24 -49.04
CA TYR A 2 -44.67 76.86 -48.86
C TYR A 2 -44.29 75.41 -48.49
N ARG A 3 -43.75 74.61 -49.44
CA ARG A 3 -42.30 74.37 -49.71
C ARG A 3 -41.45 74.03 -48.48
N PHE A 4 -40.83 72.84 -48.44
CA PHE A 4 -39.36 72.66 -48.62
C PHE A 4 -38.94 71.18 -48.49
N ARG A 5 -38.22 70.67 -49.50
CA ARG A 5 -37.35 69.47 -49.43
C ARG A 5 -36.08 69.84 -48.68
N TRP A 6 -35.55 68.99 -47.78
CA TRP A 6 -34.10 68.84 -47.59
C TRP A 6 -33.75 67.39 -47.22
N ARG A 7 -32.78 66.85 -47.95
CA ARG A 7 -32.03 65.63 -47.63
C ARG A 7 -30.97 65.95 -46.57
N GLN A 8 -30.75 65.05 -45.61
CA GLN A 8 -29.50 64.91 -44.85
C GLN A 8 -29.27 63.39 -44.69
N VAL A 9 -28.37 62.78 -45.46
CA VAL A 9 -26.91 62.64 -45.30
C VAL A 9 -26.52 61.71 -44.14
N LEU A 10 -25.83 60.65 -44.54
CA LEU A 10 -25.24 59.54 -43.79
C LEU A 10 -24.28 59.99 -42.68
N ALA A 11 -24.24 59.22 -41.59
CA ALA A 11 -23.00 58.94 -40.85
C ALA A 11 -23.12 57.56 -40.18
N ALA A 12 -22.59 56.53 -40.85
CA ALA A 12 -22.31 55.26 -40.21
C ALA A 12 -21.00 55.40 -39.42
N ALA A 13 -21.09 55.42 -38.10
CA ALA A 13 -19.90 55.36 -37.25
C ALA A 13 -19.40 53.90 -37.21
N ALA A 14 -18.33 53.62 -37.94
CA ALA A 14 -17.58 52.39 -37.81
C ALA A 14 -16.77 52.45 -36.50
N VAL A 15 -17.22 51.73 -35.47
CA VAL A 15 -16.41 51.47 -34.28
C VAL A 15 -15.47 50.32 -34.65
N THR A 16 -14.22 50.65 -34.94
CA THR A 16 -13.13 49.69 -35.04
C THR A 16 -12.87 49.10 -33.65
N ALA A 17 -13.37 47.89 -33.40
CA ALA A 17 -12.92 47.08 -32.29
C ALA A 17 -11.51 46.58 -32.61
N THR A 18 -10.49 47.23 -32.02
CA THR A 18 -9.13 46.70 -32.01
C THR A 18 -9.12 45.40 -31.19
N ALA A 19 -9.10 44.27 -31.88
CA ALA A 19 -8.82 42.98 -31.28
C ALA A 19 -7.36 42.98 -30.81
N ALA A 20 -7.16 43.14 -29.50
CA ALA A 20 -5.88 42.82 -28.88
C ALA A 20 -5.71 41.29 -28.95
N LEU A 21 -4.90 40.82 -29.90
CA LEU A 21 -4.37 39.46 -29.91
C LEU A 21 -3.45 39.30 -28.70
N ALA A 22 -4.03 38.86 -27.58
CA ALA A 22 -3.25 38.30 -26.49
C ALA A 22 -2.59 37.03 -27.03
N THR A 23 -1.29 37.10 -27.25
CA THR A 23 -0.43 35.94 -27.49
C THR A 23 -0.63 34.97 -26.32
N MET A 24 -1.40 33.92 -26.55
CA MET A 24 -1.48 32.75 -25.67
C MET A 24 -0.10 32.09 -25.69
N THR A 25 0.80 32.57 -24.84
CA THR A 25 2.00 31.82 -24.48
C THR A 25 1.54 30.46 -23.98
N GLY A 26 1.99 29.40 -24.66
CA GLY A 26 1.58 28.04 -24.43
C GLY A 26 1.69 27.67 -22.96
N TYR A 27 0.54 27.43 -22.33
CA TYR A 27 0.47 26.55 -21.19
C TYR A 27 0.75 25.15 -21.72
N SER A 28 2.02 24.75 -21.74
CA SER A 28 2.33 23.34 -21.62
C SER A 28 1.77 22.93 -20.26
N ALA A 29 0.59 22.31 -20.27
CA ALA A 29 0.13 21.54 -19.13
C ALA A 29 1.19 20.46 -18.91
N ALA A 30 2.14 20.73 -18.00
CA ALA A 30 2.90 19.69 -17.38
C ALA A 30 1.84 18.71 -16.87
N THR A 31 1.83 17.50 -17.44
CA THR A 31 1.00 16.41 -16.95
C THR A 31 1.43 16.21 -15.51
N ALA A 32 0.73 16.83 -14.57
CA ALA A 32 1.00 16.64 -13.15
C ALA A 32 0.86 15.14 -12.94
N ALA A 33 1.98 14.47 -12.63
CA ALA A 33 1.97 13.07 -12.27
C ALA A 33 0.89 12.93 -11.19
N GLN A 34 -0.14 12.14 -11.47
CA GLN A 34 -1.21 11.97 -10.51
C GLN A 34 -0.55 11.51 -9.20
N PRO A 35 -0.84 12.17 -8.06
CA PRO A 35 -0.20 11.83 -6.81
C PRO A 35 -0.42 10.35 -6.54
N GLN A 36 0.67 9.61 -6.29
CA GLN A 36 0.60 8.20 -5.95
C GLN A 36 -0.34 8.06 -4.74
N GLN A 37 -1.40 7.26 -4.92
CA GLN A 37 -2.47 7.19 -3.93
C GLN A 37 -2.02 6.27 -2.80
N GLN A 38 -1.71 6.85 -1.64
CA GLN A 38 -1.29 6.08 -0.46
C GLN A 38 -2.42 5.18 0.03
N LEU A 39 -2.07 3.97 0.43
CA LEU A 39 -2.97 3.06 1.13
C LEU A 39 -2.86 3.25 2.63
N VAL A 40 -4.01 3.25 3.29
CA VAL A 40 -4.16 3.44 4.73
C VAL A 40 -4.93 2.26 5.31
N TRP A 41 -4.75 2.02 6.61
CA TRP A 41 -5.53 1.02 7.32
C TRP A 41 -7.02 1.39 7.29
N SER A 42 -7.87 0.38 7.17
CA SER A 42 -9.31 0.49 7.10
C SER A 42 -9.95 -0.46 8.09
N GLY A 43 -10.88 0.04 8.91
CA GLY A 43 -11.66 -0.79 9.82
C GLY A 43 -10.87 -1.27 11.04
N THR A 44 -11.20 -2.48 11.50
CA THR A 44 -10.75 -2.99 12.80
C THR A 44 -9.36 -3.64 12.70
N ASN A 45 -8.41 -3.08 13.46
CA ASN A 45 -7.04 -3.58 13.59
C ASN A 45 -6.94 -4.59 14.74
N LEU A 46 -7.48 -5.79 14.53
CA LEU A 46 -7.61 -6.82 15.57
C LEU A 46 -6.47 -7.83 15.54
N TRP A 47 -6.17 -8.34 16.72
CA TRP A 47 -5.35 -9.52 16.92
C TRP A 47 -6.16 -10.78 16.62
N GLN A 48 -5.63 -11.63 15.76
CA GLN A 48 -6.18 -12.94 15.43
C GLN A 48 -5.25 -13.99 16.01
N ASN A 49 -5.75 -14.81 16.94
CA ASN A 49 -4.99 -15.93 17.50
C ASN A 49 -4.74 -16.97 16.40
N VAL A 50 -3.50 -17.43 16.26
CA VAL A 50 -3.05 -18.35 15.20
C VAL A 50 -2.47 -19.66 15.75
N GLY A 51 -2.79 -20.00 17.01
CA GLY A 51 -2.28 -21.19 17.70
C GLY A 51 -0.99 -20.89 18.45
N SER A 52 -0.09 -21.88 18.54
CA SER A 52 1.22 -21.77 19.19
C SER A 52 2.36 -21.62 18.18
N GLU A 53 3.51 -21.04 18.56
CA GLU A 53 4.68 -20.93 17.67
C GLU A 53 5.07 -22.29 17.09
N SER A 54 5.11 -23.34 17.92
CA SER A 54 5.48 -24.71 17.56
C SER A 54 4.61 -25.39 16.49
N LYS A 55 3.40 -24.90 16.22
CA LYS A 55 2.48 -25.46 15.19
C LYS A 55 1.59 -24.41 14.53
N SER A 56 2.11 -23.21 14.28
CA SER A 56 1.29 -22.11 13.74
C SER A 56 1.39 -21.95 12.22
N ILE A 57 0.21 -21.81 11.61
CA ILE A 57 0.04 -21.10 10.35
C ILE A 57 -0.43 -19.71 10.70
N ALA A 58 0.50 -18.76 10.68
CA ALA A 58 0.19 -17.39 10.97
C ALA A 58 -0.16 -16.62 9.69
N LYS A 59 -1.44 -16.32 9.54
CA LYS A 59 -1.99 -15.61 8.38
C LYS A 59 -3.19 -14.79 8.79
N CYS A 60 -3.46 -13.73 8.04
CA CYS A 60 -4.72 -13.02 8.12
C CYS A 60 -5.81 -13.68 7.25
N ASP A 61 -7.06 -13.42 7.58
CA ASP A 61 -8.23 -13.71 6.75
C ASP A 61 -8.11 -13.13 5.34
N ARG A 62 -8.95 -13.61 4.42
CA ARG A 62 -9.00 -13.17 3.01
C ARG A 62 -9.10 -11.63 2.95
N ASP A 63 -8.35 -11.03 2.01
CA ASP A 63 -8.28 -9.57 1.77
C ASP A 63 -7.71 -8.68 2.91
N MET A 64 -7.30 -9.27 4.03
CA MET A 64 -6.55 -8.57 5.07
C MET A 64 -5.04 -8.76 4.91
N VAL A 65 -4.28 -7.79 5.41
CA VAL A 65 -2.81 -7.80 5.41
C VAL A 65 -2.26 -7.84 6.85
N MET A 66 -1.11 -8.48 7.02
CA MET A 66 -0.42 -8.53 8.30
C MET A 66 0.29 -7.21 8.60
N VAL A 67 0.00 -6.65 9.77
CA VAL A 67 0.62 -5.41 10.27
C VAL A 67 1.32 -5.62 11.61
N GLY A 68 1.21 -6.79 12.21
CA GLY A 68 1.83 -7.08 13.49
C GLY A 68 1.84 -8.55 13.84
N ARG A 69 2.62 -8.89 14.86
CA ARG A 69 2.68 -10.24 15.46
C ARG A 69 2.84 -10.11 16.97
N SER A 70 2.29 -11.07 17.69
CA SER A 70 2.50 -11.24 19.12
C SER A 70 2.75 -12.71 19.41
N HIS A 71 3.49 -12.93 20.49
CA HIS A 71 3.73 -14.24 21.04
C HIS A 71 3.80 -14.10 22.56
N ASP A 72 2.93 -14.80 23.27
CA ASP A 72 2.87 -14.80 24.73
C ASP A 72 3.28 -16.18 25.24
N GLY A 73 4.11 -16.22 26.28
CA GLY A 73 4.61 -17.48 26.86
C GLY A 73 5.91 -17.99 26.22
N ASP A 74 6.11 -19.30 26.37
CA ASP A 74 7.13 -20.06 25.66
C ASP A 74 6.59 -20.53 24.29
N GLU A 75 7.34 -21.34 23.56
CA GLU A 75 7.02 -21.87 22.22
C GLU A 75 5.60 -22.45 22.04
N ASN A 76 5.01 -22.94 23.15
CA ASN A 76 3.68 -23.54 23.16
C ASN A 76 2.60 -22.54 23.53
N GLY A 77 3.02 -21.35 23.94
CA GLY A 77 2.18 -20.21 24.23
C GLY A 77 1.54 -19.62 22.97
N PRO A 78 0.44 -18.87 23.15
CA PRO A 78 -0.35 -18.37 22.03
C PRO A 78 0.41 -17.33 21.22
N SER A 79 0.39 -17.52 19.90
CA SER A 79 0.78 -16.53 18.92
C SER A 79 -0.46 -15.88 18.30
N ALA A 80 -0.34 -14.60 17.99
CA ALA A 80 -1.34 -13.89 17.22
C ALA A 80 -0.70 -13.07 16.10
N VAL A 81 -1.47 -12.84 15.04
CA VAL A 81 -1.15 -11.86 14.00
C VAL A 81 -2.11 -10.69 14.11
N ARG A 82 -1.62 -9.49 13.82
CA ARG A 82 -2.47 -8.32 13.71
C ARG A 82 -2.82 -8.08 12.25
N CYS A 83 -4.10 -7.98 11.98
CA CYS A 83 -4.63 -7.90 10.62
C CYS A 83 -5.43 -6.61 10.42
N THR A 84 -5.36 -6.05 9.22
CA THR A 84 -6.19 -4.91 8.81
C THR A 84 -6.65 -5.07 7.36
N PHE A 85 -7.75 -4.42 7.02
CA PHE A 85 -8.04 -4.08 5.64
C PHE A 85 -7.23 -2.85 5.23
N LEU A 86 -7.01 -2.72 3.93
CA LEU A 86 -6.47 -1.51 3.35
C LEU A 86 -7.57 -0.79 2.59
N ARG A 87 -7.45 0.53 2.52
CA ARG A 87 -8.19 1.37 1.58
C ARG A 87 -7.28 2.45 1.05
N THR A 88 -7.68 3.11 -0.02
CA THR A 88 -6.99 4.30 -0.46
C THR A 88 -7.23 5.47 0.50
N SER A 89 -6.25 6.35 0.67
CA SER A 89 -6.34 7.55 1.51
C SER A 89 -7.45 8.51 1.10
N SER A 90 -7.80 8.57 -0.19
CA SER A 90 -8.93 9.39 -0.67
C SER A 90 -10.30 8.75 -0.41
N GLY A 91 -10.34 7.50 0.07
CA GLY A 91 -11.57 6.70 0.20
C GLY A 91 -12.21 6.30 -1.14
N ARG A 92 -11.58 6.63 -2.27
CA ARG A 92 -12.05 6.29 -3.63
C ARG A 92 -11.29 5.08 -4.17
N GLY A 93 -12.01 4.16 -4.78
CA GLY A 93 -11.45 2.91 -5.33
C GLY A 93 -12.22 1.71 -4.81
N GLY A 94 -12.09 0.57 -5.49
CA GLY A 94 -12.68 -0.69 -5.05
C GLY A 94 -11.82 -1.42 -4.03
N PRO A 95 -12.08 -2.71 -3.79
CA PRO A 95 -11.32 -3.50 -2.84
C PRO A 95 -9.86 -3.64 -3.28
N ILE A 96 -8.98 -3.68 -2.29
CA ILE A 96 -7.59 -4.10 -2.49
C ILE A 96 -7.55 -5.59 -2.24
N VAL A 97 -7.13 -6.35 -3.24
CA VAL A 97 -7.08 -7.81 -3.16
C VAL A 97 -5.66 -8.30 -3.36
N ARG A 98 -5.43 -9.52 -2.86
CA ARG A 98 -4.17 -10.24 -3.10
C ARG A 98 -4.21 -10.88 -4.47
N THR A 99 -3.09 -10.81 -5.19
CA THR A 99 -2.94 -11.55 -6.44
C THR A 99 -2.96 -13.05 -6.18
N SER A 100 -3.40 -13.84 -7.16
CA SER A 100 -3.53 -15.30 -7.05
C SER A 100 -2.19 -16.01 -6.84
N GLY A 101 -1.08 -15.35 -7.18
CA GLY A 101 0.28 -15.84 -6.95
C GLY A 101 0.73 -15.70 -5.50
N THR A 102 1.58 -16.62 -5.05
CA THR A 102 2.28 -16.53 -3.76
C THR A 102 3.73 -16.93 -3.95
N THR A 103 4.64 -16.06 -3.55
CA THR A 103 6.07 -16.37 -3.51
C THR A 103 6.41 -16.97 -2.16
N LYS A 104 7.07 -18.12 -2.16
CA LYS A 104 7.54 -18.79 -0.94
C LYS A 104 9.02 -18.50 -0.75
N SER A 105 9.45 -18.31 0.48
CA SER A 105 10.87 -18.39 0.81
C SER A 105 11.34 -19.84 0.76
N GLU A 106 12.66 -20.03 0.73
CA GLU A 106 13.28 -21.27 1.20
C GLU A 106 12.85 -21.54 2.66
N TRP A 107 13.09 -22.77 3.13
CA TRP A 107 13.00 -23.08 4.56
C TRP A 107 14.14 -22.38 5.30
N ILE A 108 13.79 -21.69 6.39
CA ILE A 108 14.69 -20.83 7.16
C ILE A 108 14.67 -21.27 8.62
N LYS A 109 15.82 -21.70 9.12
CA LYS A 109 16.06 -21.78 10.56
C LYS A 109 16.15 -20.37 11.13
N GLU A 110 15.03 -19.85 11.62
CA GLU A 110 14.92 -18.47 12.09
C GLU A 110 15.90 -18.21 13.22
N SER A 111 16.09 -19.14 14.15
CA SER A 111 17.04 -19.01 15.26
C SER A 111 18.49 -18.72 14.86
N SER A 112 18.85 -18.90 13.58
CA SER A 112 20.17 -18.53 13.05
C SER A 112 20.42 -17.03 12.90
N GLY A 113 19.43 -16.16 13.12
CA GLY A 113 19.60 -14.72 12.93
C GLY A 113 19.50 -14.25 11.49
N ARG A 114 18.93 -15.07 10.60
CA ARG A 114 18.83 -14.74 9.18
C ARG A 114 17.62 -13.84 8.90
N ALA A 115 17.88 -12.59 8.51
CA ALA A 115 16.83 -11.71 8.01
C ALA A 115 16.18 -12.25 6.74
N PHE A 116 14.85 -12.14 6.69
CA PHE A 116 14.05 -12.38 5.50
C PHE A 116 13.26 -11.12 5.14
N THR A 117 13.25 -10.80 3.85
CA THR A 117 12.50 -9.69 3.26
C THR A 117 11.74 -10.23 2.06
N CYS A 118 10.45 -9.94 2.00
CA CYS A 118 9.61 -10.23 0.85
C CYS A 118 10.16 -9.53 -0.41
N PRO A 119 9.97 -10.13 -1.60
CA PRO A 119 10.31 -9.46 -2.85
C PRO A 119 9.70 -8.05 -2.95
N THR A 120 10.35 -7.17 -3.71
CA THR A 120 9.86 -5.81 -3.95
C THR A 120 8.39 -5.80 -4.38
N ASN A 121 7.59 -4.87 -3.84
CA ASN A 121 6.15 -4.74 -4.12
C ASN A 121 5.30 -5.94 -3.68
N SER A 122 5.79 -6.71 -2.71
CA SER A 122 5.00 -7.78 -2.08
C SER A 122 4.99 -7.63 -0.57
N VAL A 123 3.94 -8.17 0.05
CA VAL A 123 3.69 -8.11 1.49
C VAL A 123 3.72 -9.52 2.08
N MET A 124 4.09 -9.63 3.36
CA MET A 124 4.06 -10.91 4.06
C MET A 124 2.61 -11.33 4.27
N SER A 125 2.24 -12.48 3.69
CA SER A 125 0.87 -13.00 3.72
C SER A 125 0.71 -14.25 4.59
N LEU A 126 1.81 -14.96 4.85
CA LEU A 126 1.81 -16.13 5.72
C LEU A 126 3.22 -16.38 6.32
N ARG A 127 3.26 -16.82 7.57
CA ARG A 127 4.41 -17.53 8.16
C ARG A 127 3.97 -18.94 8.54
N LEU A 128 4.71 -19.94 8.07
CA LEU A 128 4.52 -21.35 8.38
C LEU A 128 5.74 -21.81 9.16
N HIS A 129 5.55 -22.18 10.43
CA HIS A 129 6.59 -22.82 11.24
C HIS A 129 6.24 -24.29 11.43
N VAL A 130 7.23 -25.17 11.27
CA VAL A 130 7.04 -26.62 11.39
C VAL A 130 8.09 -27.18 12.34
N ASN A 131 7.64 -27.99 13.30
CA ASN A 131 8.40 -28.58 14.41
C ASN A 131 8.53 -27.67 15.64
N ASP A 132 9.24 -28.12 16.67
CA ASP A 132 9.58 -27.36 17.89
C ASP A 132 10.66 -26.29 17.59
N GLU A 133 11.07 -25.47 18.58
CA GLU A 133 11.92 -24.24 18.57
C GLU A 133 12.95 -24.05 17.45
N ASN A 134 13.54 -25.16 17.04
CA ASN A 134 14.61 -25.21 16.06
C ASN A 134 14.13 -25.60 14.64
N GLY A 135 12.82 -25.67 14.47
CA GLY A 135 12.12 -25.96 13.25
C GLY A 135 12.34 -24.91 12.19
N ASP A 136 12.19 -25.32 10.94
CA ASP A 136 12.31 -24.39 9.83
C ASP A 136 10.99 -23.62 9.63
N THR A 137 11.15 -22.35 9.30
CA THR A 137 10.06 -21.48 8.89
C THR A 137 10.08 -21.25 7.40
N GLN A 138 8.90 -21.26 6.80
CA GLN A 138 8.68 -20.75 5.45
C GLN A 138 7.78 -19.52 5.51
N TYR A 139 8.27 -18.43 4.94
CA TYR A 139 7.49 -17.23 4.71
C TYR A 139 6.81 -17.27 3.34
N ARG A 140 5.67 -16.61 3.25
CA ARG A 140 4.98 -16.39 1.99
C ARG A 140 4.67 -14.93 1.79
N CYS A 141 4.87 -14.48 0.56
CA CYS A 141 4.67 -13.10 0.14
C CYS A 141 3.70 -13.06 -1.03
N GLN A 142 2.91 -11.99 -1.11
CA GLN A 142 1.96 -11.77 -2.21
C GLN A 142 1.98 -10.31 -2.64
N SER A 143 1.78 -10.10 -3.94
CA SER A 143 1.54 -8.76 -4.47
C SER A 143 0.08 -8.37 -4.21
N LEU A 144 -0.18 -7.06 -4.21
CA LEU A 144 -1.52 -6.50 -4.03
C LEU A 144 -1.91 -5.69 -5.26
N GLU A 145 -3.19 -5.70 -5.58
CA GLU A 145 -3.77 -4.93 -6.67
C GLU A 145 -5.03 -4.21 -6.18
N LEU A 146 -5.19 -2.97 -6.64
CA LEU A 146 -6.43 -2.23 -6.46
C LEU A 146 -7.33 -2.47 -7.66
N PHE A 147 -8.55 -2.96 -7.40
CA PHE A 147 -9.60 -3.07 -8.41
C PHE A 147 -10.37 -1.75 -8.46
N ARG A 148 -10.33 -1.05 -9.58
CA ARG A 148 -11.18 0.12 -9.81
C ARG A 148 -12.38 -0.28 -10.67
N GLY A 149 -13.58 -0.11 -10.12
CA GLY A 149 -14.82 -0.61 -10.72
C GLY A 149 -15.26 0.10 -12.00
N ASP A 150 -14.58 1.16 -12.40
CA ASP A 150 -14.79 1.97 -13.60
C ASP A 150 -13.89 1.57 -14.79
N ASP A 151 -12.70 1.02 -14.54
CA ASP A 151 -11.70 0.79 -15.61
C ASP A 151 -11.39 -0.69 -15.90
N GLU A 152 -11.95 -1.66 -15.15
CA GLU A 152 -11.54 -3.09 -15.14
C GLU A 152 -10.02 -3.33 -14.98
N LYS A 153 -9.26 -2.26 -14.70
CA LYS A 153 -7.81 -2.26 -14.77
C LYS A 153 -7.25 -2.48 -13.37
N GLU A 154 -6.48 -3.55 -13.23
CA GLU A 154 -5.68 -3.82 -12.04
C GLU A 154 -4.59 -2.75 -11.94
N HIS A 155 -4.60 -2.01 -10.84
CA HIS A 155 -3.53 -1.08 -10.52
C HIS A 155 -2.57 -1.73 -9.52
N PRO A 156 -1.30 -1.95 -9.89
CA PRO A 156 -0.32 -2.55 -8.99
C PRO A 156 -0.13 -1.70 -7.75
N VAL A 157 -0.02 -2.34 -6.59
CA VAL A 157 0.40 -1.70 -5.35
C VAL A 157 1.91 -1.87 -5.20
N ILE A 158 2.59 -0.79 -4.85
CA ILE A 158 4.04 -0.75 -4.64
C ILE A 158 4.37 -0.52 -3.16
N THR A 159 5.51 -1.05 -2.74
CA THR A 159 6.07 -0.83 -1.40
C THR A 159 7.01 0.37 -1.41
N SER A 160 6.94 1.20 -0.38
CA SER A 160 7.80 2.37 -0.16
C SER A 160 8.16 2.48 1.31
N ASP A 161 9.16 3.31 1.66
CA ASP A 161 9.54 3.59 3.05
C ASP A 161 9.74 2.30 3.89
N VAL A 162 10.53 1.39 3.32
CA VAL A 162 10.84 0.07 3.88
C VAL A 162 11.88 0.23 4.98
N VAL A 163 11.50 -0.07 6.22
CA VAL A 163 12.34 0.15 7.40
C VAL A 163 12.26 -1.00 8.38
N TRP A 164 13.39 -1.35 8.97
CA TRP A 164 13.45 -2.31 10.08
C TRP A 164 13.10 -1.64 11.39
N SER A 165 12.35 -2.35 12.23
CA SER A 165 12.11 -1.97 13.62
C SER A 165 13.39 -2.10 14.44
N GLY A 166 13.36 -1.53 15.66
CA GLY A 166 14.26 -1.98 16.72
C GLY A 166 13.99 -3.44 17.08
N SER A 167 14.95 -4.04 17.80
CA SER A 167 14.81 -5.38 18.37
C SER A 167 13.75 -5.41 19.47
N VAL A 168 12.92 -6.44 19.44
CA VAL A 168 11.97 -6.80 20.49
C VAL A 168 12.24 -8.25 20.91
N LYS A 169 12.16 -8.54 22.20
CA LYS A 169 12.15 -9.93 22.68
C LYS A 169 10.91 -10.61 22.08
N GLU A 170 11.00 -11.86 21.62
CA GLU A 170 9.82 -12.54 21.06
C GLU A 170 8.79 -12.92 22.13
N ALA A 171 9.21 -13.65 23.17
CA ALA A 171 8.31 -14.06 24.25
C ALA A 171 7.70 -12.88 25.00
N ASN A 172 6.39 -12.98 25.23
CA ASN A 172 5.56 -12.01 25.94
C ASN A 172 5.64 -10.61 25.32
N SER A 173 5.67 -10.56 23.98
CA SER A 173 5.74 -9.32 23.24
C SER A 173 4.65 -9.22 22.19
N SER A 174 4.34 -7.98 21.84
CA SER A 174 3.56 -7.68 20.66
C SER A 174 4.25 -6.56 19.89
N TYR A 175 4.28 -6.72 18.58
CA TYR A 175 4.77 -5.72 17.66
C TYR A 175 3.69 -5.39 16.65
N THR A 176 3.47 -4.10 16.42
CA THR A 176 2.68 -3.60 15.29
C THR A 176 3.54 -2.60 14.54
N CYS A 177 3.54 -2.70 13.22
CA CYS A 177 4.15 -1.70 12.35
C CYS A 177 3.59 -0.31 12.67
N PRO A 178 4.37 0.76 12.40
CA PRO A 178 3.83 2.11 12.42
C PRO A 178 2.56 2.24 11.57
N GLU A 179 1.71 3.20 11.92
CA GLU A 179 0.42 3.40 11.26
C GLU A 179 0.57 3.46 9.73
N ASN A 180 -0.35 2.82 9.01
CA ASN A 180 -0.38 2.74 7.55
C ASN A 180 0.83 2.05 6.91
N LYS A 181 1.59 1.28 7.69
CA LYS A 181 2.60 0.34 7.20
C LYS A 181 2.17 -1.12 7.38
N VAL A 182 2.78 -2.01 6.62
CA VAL A 182 2.52 -3.46 6.64
C VAL A 182 3.81 -4.24 6.82
N LEU A 183 3.71 -5.48 7.30
CA LEU A 183 4.85 -6.38 7.41
C LEU A 183 5.34 -6.84 6.04
N VAL A 184 6.63 -6.66 5.79
CA VAL A 184 7.32 -7.11 4.57
C VAL A 184 8.57 -7.93 4.89
N GLY A 185 8.96 -8.06 6.14
CA GLY A 185 10.13 -8.82 6.53
C GLY A 185 10.18 -9.11 8.02
N ARG A 186 11.05 -10.04 8.40
CA ARG A 186 11.29 -10.46 9.78
C ARG A 186 12.71 -11.02 9.89
N GLU A 187 13.33 -10.78 11.02
CA GLU A 187 14.51 -11.50 11.49
C GLU A 187 14.26 -11.89 12.93
N HIS A 188 14.74 -13.06 13.30
CA HIS A 188 14.78 -13.52 14.68
C HIS A 188 16.12 -14.19 14.91
N THR A 189 16.65 -14.13 16.12
CA THR A 189 17.94 -14.73 16.48
C THR A 189 17.82 -15.39 17.83
N GLY A 190 18.24 -16.65 17.94
CA GLY A 190 18.12 -17.42 19.18
C GLY A 190 16.77 -18.13 19.30
N ASP A 191 16.40 -18.40 20.54
CA ASP A 191 15.11 -18.97 20.96
C ASP A 191 14.09 -17.86 21.23
N GLU A 192 13.00 -18.15 21.93
CA GLU A 192 11.94 -17.17 22.26
C GLU A 192 12.45 -16.02 23.14
N ASN A 193 13.61 -16.19 23.79
CA ASN A 193 14.29 -15.11 24.52
C ASN A 193 15.21 -14.28 23.63
N GLY A 194 15.38 -14.72 22.40
CA GLY A 194 16.04 -14.08 21.31
C GLY A 194 15.45 -12.74 20.88
N SER A 195 16.20 -12.05 20.02
CA SER A 195 15.83 -10.76 19.47
C SER A 195 15.11 -10.96 18.14
N THR A 196 13.88 -10.46 18.07
CA THR A 196 13.11 -10.34 16.84
C THR A 196 13.10 -8.90 16.35
N ARG A 197 13.25 -8.69 15.05
CA ARG A 197 12.96 -7.42 14.39
C ARG A 197 12.05 -7.66 13.20
N TYR A 198 11.25 -6.65 12.88
CA TYR A 198 10.29 -6.71 11.80
C TYR A 198 10.58 -5.61 10.79
N GLN A 199 10.32 -5.89 9.52
CA GLN A 199 10.45 -4.88 8.47
C GLN A 199 9.06 -4.42 8.04
N CYS A 200 8.86 -3.12 8.04
CA CYS A 200 7.59 -2.48 7.71
C CYS A 200 7.74 -1.61 6.47
N ALA A 201 6.72 -1.59 5.61
CA ALA A 201 6.66 -0.75 4.42
C ALA A 201 5.34 0.00 4.33
N ALA A 202 5.38 1.24 3.83
CA ALA A 202 4.19 1.93 3.37
C ALA A 202 3.76 1.38 2.00
N LEU A 203 2.47 1.46 1.70
CA LEU A 203 1.92 1.01 0.43
C LEU A 203 1.28 2.15 -0.36
N GLN A 204 1.45 2.12 -1.68
CA GLN A 204 0.91 3.12 -2.58
C GLN A 204 0.43 2.45 -3.87
N VAL A 205 -0.63 2.97 -4.48
CA VAL A 205 -1.05 2.55 -5.82
C VAL A 205 -0.06 3.13 -6.82
N ALA A 206 0.51 2.30 -7.67
CA ALA A 206 1.36 2.75 -8.77
C ALA A 206 0.56 3.73 -9.62
N ALA A 207 1.14 4.90 -9.90
CA ALA A 207 0.57 5.81 -10.87
C ALA A 207 0.49 5.05 -12.20
N THR A 208 -0.72 4.85 -12.72
CA THR A 208 -0.87 4.45 -14.12
C THR A 208 -0.26 5.56 -14.94
N GLY A 209 0.95 5.32 -15.46
CA GLY A 209 1.51 6.17 -16.49
C GLY A 209 0.43 6.31 -17.56
N GLY A 210 0.07 7.55 -17.89
CA GLY A 210 -0.67 7.83 -19.11
C GLY A 210 0.19 7.30 -20.24
N ALA A 211 -0.11 6.10 -20.73
CA ALA A 211 0.41 5.62 -21.98
C ALA A 211 -0.15 6.57 -23.04
N SER A 212 0.61 7.61 -23.35
CA SER A 212 0.39 8.35 -24.58
C SER A 212 0.92 7.49 -25.72
N ARG A 213 0.04 7.26 -26.70
CA ARG A 213 0.24 6.66 -28.02
C ARG A 213 0.07 5.15 -28.09
#